data_AF-A0A7K5PRM2-F1
#
_entry.id   AF-A0A7K5PRM2-F1
#
_cell.length_a   1.000
_cell.length_b   1.000
_cell.length_c   1.000
_cell.angle_alpha   90.00
_cell.angle_beta   90.00
_cell.angle_gamma   90.00
#
_symmetry.space_group_name_H-M   'P 1'
#
loop_
_entity.id
_entity.type
_entity.pdbx_description
1 polymer ?
#
loop_
_entity_poly.entity_id
_entity_poly.type
_entity_poly.pdbx_seq_one_letter_code
_entity_poly.pdbx_strand_id
1 'polypeptide(L)'
;YKEAWEKDKTMIHIMPDTPEINLAKANAVNYSQKQYKGAWDELKSSYDLRADAIPIKTAKASREIASDYKYKLEHEKQKGHYVGVPDAKGDSKIQFALDVAKVQSEREYKKHFAKLKTQCHLPVDMMSIVQAKLGQTLVSDADYRHYLHQWICLPDQNDVIHARQAYDLQSDAVYKADLEWLRGIGWLPNDSLGVKHVKYAGDLLSERKYRTKAETLPFTPVADRVDYVTAKNSTEILSDIKYHKDWNEAKANYTLTDTPQLDMAKEAARILNQ
;
A
#
# COMPACT_ATOMS: atom_id res chain seq x y z
N TYR A 1 -62.14 -67.41 -82.01
CA TYR A 1 -63.24 -67.81 -81.10
C TYR A 1 -62.70 -68.49 -79.83
N LYS A 2 -61.87 -69.54 -79.94
CA LYS A 2 -61.29 -70.25 -78.77
C LYS A 2 -60.40 -69.37 -77.88
N GLU A 3 -59.55 -68.52 -78.47
CA GLU A 3 -58.69 -67.58 -77.72
C GLU A 3 -59.44 -66.46 -77.00
N ALA A 4 -60.56 -65.98 -77.57
CA ALA A 4 -61.39 -64.98 -76.92
C ALA A 4 -62.10 -65.56 -75.69
N TRP A 5 -62.57 -66.80 -75.80
CA TRP A 5 -63.22 -67.56 -74.71
C TRP A 5 -62.27 -67.90 -73.56
N GLU A 6 -61.01 -68.21 -73.86
CA GLU A 6 -60.00 -68.45 -72.82
C GLU A 6 -59.62 -67.17 -72.07
N LYS A 7 -59.51 -66.03 -72.79
CA LYS A 7 -59.28 -64.72 -72.16
C LYS A 7 -60.43 -64.30 -71.24
N ASP A 8 -61.67 -64.55 -71.65
CA ASP A 8 -62.85 -64.14 -70.88
C ASP A 8 -63.00 -64.91 -69.56
N LYS A 9 -62.61 -66.20 -69.53
CA LYS A 9 -62.59 -67.01 -68.30
C LYS A 9 -61.59 -66.51 -67.24
N THR A 10 -60.52 -65.87 -67.68
CA THR A 10 -59.52 -65.29 -66.76
C THR A 10 -59.92 -63.90 -66.27
N MET A 11 -60.91 -63.26 -66.91
CA MET A 11 -61.32 -61.89 -66.62
C MET A 11 -62.57 -61.88 -65.73
N ILE A 12 -62.35 -61.98 -64.41
CA ILE A 12 -63.43 -61.94 -63.42
C ILE A 12 -63.94 -60.50 -63.31
N HIS A 13 -65.15 -60.23 -63.82
CA HIS A 13 -65.75 -58.90 -63.79
C HIS A 13 -66.49 -58.66 -62.46
N ILE A 14 -65.77 -58.15 -61.46
CA ILE A 14 -66.37 -57.75 -60.18
C ILE A 14 -66.79 -56.28 -60.30
N MET A 15 -68.03 -55.97 -59.91
CA MET A 15 -68.52 -54.59 -59.91
C MET A 15 -67.72 -53.77 -58.88
N PRO A 16 -67.09 -52.65 -59.28
CA PRO A 16 -66.13 -51.93 -58.43
C PRO A 16 -66.72 -51.31 -57.15
N ASP A 17 -68.06 -51.30 -57.03
CA ASP A 17 -68.82 -50.66 -55.95
C ASP A 17 -69.55 -51.66 -55.03
N THR A 18 -69.16 -52.93 -55.03
CA THR A 18 -69.70 -53.88 -54.04
C THR A 18 -69.35 -53.45 -52.61
N PRO A 19 -70.25 -53.64 -51.63
CA PRO A 19 -70.08 -53.12 -50.27
C PRO A 19 -68.81 -53.63 -49.58
N GLU A 20 -68.39 -54.86 -49.85
CA GLU A 20 -67.15 -55.44 -49.31
C GLU A 20 -65.89 -54.75 -49.87
N ILE A 21 -65.89 -54.40 -51.16
CA ILE A 21 -64.78 -53.67 -51.79
C ILE A 21 -64.72 -52.23 -51.25
N ASN A 22 -65.87 -51.59 -51.05
CA ASN A 22 -65.94 -50.26 -50.46
C ASN A 22 -65.47 -50.24 -49.01
N LEU A 23 -65.84 -51.25 -48.22
CA LEU A 23 -65.33 -51.46 -46.86
C LEU A 23 -63.82 -51.69 -46.86
N ALA A 24 -63.30 -52.52 -47.76
CA ALA A 24 -61.87 -52.75 -47.90
C ALA A 24 -61.11 -51.47 -48.30
N LYS A 25 -61.65 -50.67 -49.23
CA LYS A 25 -61.09 -49.35 -49.61
C LYS A 25 -61.09 -48.37 -48.43
N ALA A 26 -62.17 -48.30 -47.66
CA ALA A 26 -62.25 -47.44 -46.47
C ALA A 26 -61.26 -47.89 -45.39
N ASN A 27 -61.13 -49.19 -45.16
CA ASN A 27 -60.14 -49.73 -44.22
C ASN A 27 -58.71 -49.51 -44.72
N ALA A 28 -58.47 -49.54 -46.03
CA ALA A 28 -57.15 -49.27 -46.63
C ALA A 28 -56.58 -47.91 -46.31
N VAL A 29 -57.45 -46.91 -46.08
CA VAL A 29 -57.05 -45.60 -45.58
C VAL A 29 -56.43 -45.72 -44.17
N ASN A 30 -57.06 -46.50 -43.29
CA ASN A 30 -56.63 -46.68 -41.90
C ASN A 30 -55.27 -47.37 -41.75
N TYR A 31 -54.91 -48.27 -42.67
CA TYR A 31 -53.60 -48.95 -42.67
C TYR A 31 -52.63 -48.44 -43.75
N SER A 32 -52.94 -47.31 -44.41
CA SER A 32 -52.09 -46.76 -45.45
C SER A 32 -50.81 -46.16 -44.87
N GLN A 33 -49.67 -46.78 -45.17
CA GLN A 33 -48.36 -46.26 -44.76
C GLN A 33 -48.07 -44.88 -45.37
N LYS A 34 -48.62 -44.57 -46.55
CA LYS A 34 -48.46 -43.26 -47.20
C LYS A 34 -49.19 -42.17 -46.43
N GLN A 35 -50.43 -42.42 -46.01
CA GLN A 35 -51.19 -41.44 -45.22
C GLN A 35 -50.60 -41.27 -43.82
N TYR A 36 -50.14 -42.36 -43.20
CA TYR A 36 -49.42 -42.28 -41.92
C TYR A 36 -48.17 -41.40 -42.01
N LYS A 37 -47.32 -41.60 -43.04
CA LYS A 37 -46.12 -40.78 -43.25
C LYS A 37 -46.46 -39.32 -43.50
N GLY A 38 -47.46 -39.04 -44.34
CA GLY A 38 -47.90 -37.66 -44.62
C GLY A 38 -48.41 -36.95 -43.37
N ALA A 39 -49.28 -37.59 -42.59
CA ALA A 39 -49.76 -37.03 -41.33
C ALA A 39 -48.63 -36.82 -40.30
N TRP A 40 -47.65 -37.73 -40.27
CA TRP A 40 -46.49 -37.59 -39.40
C TRP A 40 -45.57 -36.43 -39.82
N ASP A 41 -45.36 -36.23 -41.12
CA ASP A 41 -44.57 -35.12 -41.65
C ASP A 41 -45.24 -33.76 -41.37
N GLU A 42 -46.57 -33.68 -41.52
CA GLU A 42 -47.37 -32.51 -41.13
C GLU A 42 -47.23 -32.21 -39.64
N LEU A 43 -47.38 -33.22 -38.79
CA LEU A 43 -47.27 -33.06 -37.34
C LEU A 43 -45.86 -32.64 -36.92
N LYS A 44 -44.84 -33.25 -37.50
CA LYS A 44 -43.42 -32.93 -37.25
C LYS A 44 -43.08 -31.50 -37.62
N SER A 45 -43.65 -30.97 -38.71
CA SER A 45 -43.37 -29.60 -39.16
C SER A 45 -43.84 -28.52 -38.18
N SER A 46 -44.80 -28.86 -37.31
CA SER A 46 -45.37 -27.93 -36.33
C SER A 46 -44.54 -27.77 -35.04
N TYR A 47 -43.65 -28.73 -34.73
CA TYR A 47 -42.90 -28.74 -33.48
C TYR A 47 -41.44 -28.33 -33.69
N ASP A 48 -41.00 -27.29 -32.98
CA ASP A 48 -39.59 -26.94 -32.88
C ASP A 48 -38.93 -27.77 -31.77
N LEU A 49 -38.17 -28.79 -32.18
CA LEU A 49 -37.47 -29.72 -31.29
C LEU A 49 -36.06 -29.23 -30.90
N ARG A 50 -35.68 -28.01 -31.28
CA ARG A 50 -34.38 -27.45 -30.91
C ARG A 50 -34.30 -27.22 -29.41
N ALA A 51 -33.11 -27.44 -28.84
CA ALA A 51 -32.89 -27.37 -27.39
C ALA A 51 -33.19 -25.99 -26.77
N ASP A 52 -33.20 -24.95 -27.61
CA ASP A 52 -33.47 -23.56 -27.29
C ASP A 52 -34.90 -23.11 -27.63
N ALA A 53 -35.75 -24.02 -28.14
CA ALA A 53 -37.16 -23.76 -28.38
C ALA A 53 -37.87 -23.33 -27.08
N ILE A 54 -38.80 -22.38 -27.21
CA ILE A 54 -39.58 -21.81 -26.11
C ILE A 54 -40.21 -22.89 -25.21
N PRO A 55 -40.92 -23.92 -25.72
CA PRO A 55 -41.52 -24.95 -24.85
C PRO A 55 -40.49 -25.75 -24.04
N ILE A 56 -39.29 -25.96 -24.58
CA ILE A 56 -38.21 -26.69 -23.88
C ILE A 56 -37.58 -25.80 -22.82
N LYS A 57 -37.37 -24.51 -23.11
CA LYS A 57 -36.86 -23.53 -22.14
C LYS A 57 -37.83 -23.31 -20.99
N THR A 58 -39.12 -23.16 -21.27
CA THR A 58 -40.14 -22.98 -20.23
C THR A 58 -40.25 -24.24 -19.36
N ALA A 59 -40.26 -25.44 -19.96
CA ALA A 59 -40.25 -26.69 -19.20
C ALA A 59 -39.01 -26.83 -18.29
N LYS A 60 -37.83 -26.44 -18.78
CA LYS A 60 -36.60 -26.40 -17.98
C LYS A 60 -36.73 -25.40 -16.82
N ALA A 61 -37.15 -24.17 -17.09
CA ALA A 61 -37.34 -23.15 -16.05
C ALA A 61 -38.36 -23.59 -14.99
N SER A 62 -39.51 -24.15 -15.40
CA SER A 62 -40.50 -24.69 -14.46
C SER A 62 -39.94 -25.83 -13.61
N ARG A 63 -39.13 -26.74 -14.19
CA ARG A 63 -38.44 -27.78 -13.43
C ARG A 63 -37.46 -27.20 -12.41
N GLU A 64 -36.76 -26.13 -12.76
CA GLU A 64 -35.83 -25.46 -11.86
C GLU A 64 -36.54 -24.76 -10.71
N ILE A 65 -37.67 -24.09 -10.98
CA ILE A 65 -38.53 -23.46 -9.99
C ILE A 65 -39.11 -24.49 -9.01
N ALA A 66 -39.56 -25.64 -9.52
CA ALA A 66 -40.10 -26.72 -8.69
C ALA A 66 -39.02 -27.54 -7.94
N SER A 67 -37.73 -27.24 -8.15
CA SER A 67 -36.64 -28.00 -7.54
C SER A 67 -36.31 -27.46 -6.15
N ASP A 68 -36.70 -28.22 -5.12
CA ASP A 68 -36.33 -27.95 -3.72
C ASP A 68 -34.83 -27.78 -3.51
N TYR A 69 -34.01 -28.52 -4.25
CA TYR A 69 -32.55 -28.41 -4.17
C TYR A 69 -32.07 -27.03 -4.62
N LYS A 70 -32.53 -26.54 -5.79
CA LYS A 70 -32.17 -25.21 -6.29
C LYS A 70 -32.67 -24.12 -5.35
N TYR A 71 -33.89 -24.25 -4.85
CA TYR A 71 -34.46 -23.34 -3.86
C TYR A 71 -33.58 -23.22 -2.60
N LYS A 72 -33.22 -24.36 -1.98
CA LYS A 72 -32.38 -24.37 -0.78
C LYS A 72 -30.97 -23.82 -1.05
N LEU A 73 -30.40 -24.14 -2.20
CA LEU A 73 -29.09 -23.64 -2.60
C LEU A 73 -29.09 -22.11 -2.76
N GLU A 74 -30.09 -21.55 -3.45
CA GLU A 74 -30.25 -20.10 -3.56
C GLU A 74 -30.53 -19.45 -2.22
N HIS A 75 -31.34 -20.06 -1.37
CA HIS A 75 -31.60 -19.58 -0.01
C HIS A 75 -30.31 -19.50 0.83
N GLU A 76 -29.46 -20.52 0.80
CA GLU A 76 -28.16 -20.47 1.50
C GLU A 76 -27.22 -19.41 0.91
N LYS A 77 -27.27 -19.16 -0.40
CA LYS A 77 -26.51 -18.06 -1.04
C LYS A 77 -27.04 -16.67 -0.68
N GLN A 78 -28.35 -16.54 -0.52
CA GLN A 78 -29.02 -15.29 -0.15
C GLN A 78 -28.89 -14.99 1.34
N LYS A 79 -28.64 -15.99 2.18
CA LYS A 79 -28.26 -15.75 3.57
C LYS A 79 -26.99 -14.90 3.60
N GLY A 80 -27.09 -13.73 4.21
CA GLY A 80 -25.95 -12.83 4.37
C GLY A 80 -24.82 -13.53 5.12
N HIS A 81 -23.66 -13.69 4.48
CA HIS A 81 -22.46 -14.16 5.13
C HIS A 81 -21.71 -12.97 5.73
N TYR A 82 -21.34 -13.07 7.01
CA TYR A 82 -20.41 -12.11 7.60
C TYR A 82 -19.01 -12.40 7.06
N VAL A 83 -18.59 -11.65 6.06
CA VAL A 83 -17.19 -11.65 5.61
C VAL A 83 -16.40 -10.88 6.66
N GLY A 84 -15.64 -11.61 7.48
CA GLY A 84 -14.78 -11.00 8.49
C GLY A 84 -13.79 -10.04 7.84
N VAL A 85 -13.78 -8.80 8.33
CA VAL A 85 -12.81 -7.79 7.90
C VAL A 85 -11.58 -7.90 8.81
N PRO A 86 -10.35 -7.84 8.26
CA PRO A 86 -9.11 -7.92 9.06
C PRO A 86 -8.97 -6.79 10.10
N ASP A 87 -9.48 -5.59 9.78
CA ASP A 87 -9.44 -4.43 10.66
C ASP A 87 -10.85 -3.92 10.99
N ALA A 88 -11.06 -3.45 12.22
CA ALA A 88 -12.30 -2.79 12.65
C ALA A 88 -12.67 -1.57 11.80
N LYS A 89 -11.67 -0.95 11.14
CA LYS A 89 -11.89 0.15 10.20
C LYS A 89 -12.53 -0.28 8.89
N GLY A 90 -12.44 -1.54 8.47
CA GLY A 90 -13.06 -1.95 7.21
C GLY A 90 -14.48 -2.49 7.39
N ASP A 91 -14.97 -2.67 8.62
CA ASP A 91 -16.36 -3.05 8.86
C ASP A 91 -17.26 -1.81 8.87
N SER A 92 -18.12 -1.71 7.85
CA SER A 92 -19.12 -0.65 7.69
C SER A 92 -20.02 -0.47 8.91
N LYS A 93 -20.36 -1.54 9.64
CA LYS A 93 -21.25 -1.45 10.82
C LYS A 93 -20.53 -0.82 12.00
N ILE A 94 -19.27 -1.20 12.22
CA ILE A 94 -18.43 -0.63 13.28
C ILE A 94 -18.12 0.83 12.96
N GLN A 95 -17.81 1.17 11.70
CA GLN A 95 -17.63 2.56 11.28
C GLN A 95 -18.89 3.40 11.56
N PHE A 96 -20.06 2.91 11.16
CA PHE A 96 -21.32 3.60 11.41
C PHE A 96 -21.56 3.82 12.90
N ALA A 97 -21.32 2.81 13.74
CA ALA A 97 -21.44 2.94 15.19
C ALA A 97 -20.47 3.98 15.77
N LEU A 98 -19.23 4.04 15.28
CA LEU A 98 -18.25 5.05 15.67
C LEU A 98 -18.69 6.45 15.28
N ASP A 99 -19.24 6.64 14.08
CA ASP A 99 -19.70 7.95 13.63
C ASP A 99 -20.93 8.42 14.40
N VAL A 100 -21.87 7.52 14.70
CA VAL A 100 -23.00 7.82 15.60
C VAL A 100 -22.50 8.21 17.00
N ALA A 101 -21.50 7.50 17.54
CA ALA A 101 -20.90 7.83 18.83
C ALA A 101 -20.23 9.21 18.84
N LYS A 102 -19.58 9.61 17.74
CA LYS A 102 -19.01 10.95 17.60
C LYS A 102 -20.07 12.03 17.58
N VAL A 103 -21.17 11.81 16.86
CA VAL A 103 -22.30 12.74 16.80
C VAL A 103 -22.95 12.93 18.18
N GLN A 104 -23.03 11.86 18.97
CA GLN A 104 -23.56 11.92 20.34
C GLN A 104 -22.58 12.55 21.35
N SER A 105 -21.30 12.67 21.01
CA SER A 105 -20.29 13.19 21.93
C SER A 105 -20.40 14.70 22.10
N GLU A 106 -20.81 15.15 23.29
CA GLU A 106 -20.81 16.57 23.64
C GLU A 106 -19.43 17.23 23.49
N ARG A 107 -18.36 16.46 23.70
CA ARG A 107 -16.98 16.95 23.56
C ARG A 107 -16.68 17.33 22.11
N GLU A 108 -17.04 16.47 21.16
CA GLU A 108 -16.86 16.75 19.73
C GLU A 108 -17.77 17.88 19.26
N TYR A 109 -19.01 17.91 19.74
CA TYR A 109 -19.93 19.02 19.50
C TYR A 109 -19.34 20.38 19.92
N LYS A 110 -18.78 20.48 21.14
CA LYS A 110 -18.22 21.74 21.67
C LYS A 110 -16.84 22.08 21.13
N LYS A 111 -16.12 21.13 20.52
CA LYS A 111 -14.73 21.30 20.07
C LYS A 111 -14.56 22.43 19.06
N HIS A 112 -15.44 22.51 18.06
CA HIS A 112 -15.38 23.56 17.03
C HIS A 112 -15.73 24.93 17.61
N PHE A 113 -16.79 25.00 18.43
CA PHE A 113 -17.17 26.22 19.12
C PHE A 113 -16.04 26.76 20.01
N ALA A 114 -15.38 25.91 20.79
CA ALA A 114 -14.27 26.31 21.65
C ALA A 114 -13.09 26.92 20.85
N LYS A 115 -12.80 26.38 19.65
CA LYS A 115 -11.77 26.91 18.75
C LYS A 115 -12.15 28.25 18.14
N LEU A 116 -13.42 28.40 17.76
CA LEU A 116 -13.91 29.58 17.04
C LEU A 116 -14.31 30.72 17.97
N LYS A 117 -14.68 30.44 19.23
CA LYS A 117 -15.13 31.45 20.21
C LYS A 117 -14.10 32.56 20.43
N THR A 118 -12.82 32.25 20.28
CA THR A 118 -11.73 33.24 20.40
C THR A 118 -11.34 33.88 19.06
N GLN A 119 -11.79 33.32 17.94
CA GLN A 119 -11.51 33.83 16.60
C GLN A 119 -12.62 34.81 16.19
N CYS A 120 -12.51 36.04 16.67
CA CYS A 120 -13.38 37.13 16.22
C CYS A 120 -12.78 37.76 14.96
N HIS A 121 -13.37 37.49 13.79
CA HIS A 121 -13.01 38.21 12.56
C HIS A 121 -13.94 39.41 12.38
N LEU A 122 -13.42 40.61 12.61
CA LEU A 122 -14.11 41.85 12.25
C LEU A 122 -13.68 42.22 10.82
N PRO A 123 -14.63 42.48 9.90
CA PRO A 123 -14.28 42.91 8.56
C PRO A 123 -13.53 44.25 8.65
N VAL A 124 -12.42 44.36 7.92
CA VAL A 124 -11.56 45.54 7.94
C VAL A 124 -12.30 46.80 7.49
N ASP A 125 -13.32 46.63 6.65
CA ASP A 125 -14.15 47.69 6.06
C ASP A 125 -15.31 48.14 6.97
N MET A 126 -15.36 47.65 8.23
CA MET A 126 -16.36 48.12 9.18
C MET A 126 -16.18 49.62 9.42
N MET A 127 -17.26 50.40 9.27
CA MET A 127 -17.23 51.87 9.37
C MET A 127 -16.61 52.37 10.68
N SER A 128 -16.80 51.68 11.80
CA SER A 128 -16.19 52.02 13.09
C SER A 128 -14.67 51.90 13.07
N ILE A 129 -14.13 50.86 12.41
CA ILE A 129 -12.68 50.63 12.27
C ILE A 129 -12.08 51.66 11.31
N VAL A 130 -12.75 51.91 10.18
CA VAL A 130 -12.32 52.93 9.21
C VAL A 130 -12.31 54.32 9.84
N GLN A 131 -13.38 54.69 10.54
CA GLN A 131 -13.47 55.96 11.25
C GLN A 131 -12.40 56.07 12.35
N ALA A 132 -12.15 55.01 13.12
CA ALA A 132 -11.10 55.01 14.13
C ALA A 132 -9.70 55.16 13.52
N LYS A 133 -9.42 54.50 12.39
CA LYS A 133 -8.15 54.67 11.65
C LYS A 133 -7.97 56.10 11.17
N LEU A 134 -8.98 56.68 10.53
CA LEU A 134 -8.94 58.07 10.06
C LEU A 134 -8.83 59.06 11.22
N GLY A 135 -9.55 58.82 12.30
CA GLY A 135 -9.43 59.59 13.53
C GLY A 135 -8.03 59.50 14.12
N GLN A 136 -7.44 58.31 14.17
CA GLN A 136 -6.08 58.11 14.65
C GLN A 136 -5.07 58.85 13.78
N THR A 137 -5.18 58.79 12.44
CA THR A 137 -4.28 59.52 11.54
C THR A 137 -4.39 61.03 11.72
N LEU A 138 -5.61 61.56 11.91
CA LEU A 138 -5.84 62.99 12.12
C LEU A 138 -5.34 63.49 13.48
N VAL A 139 -5.45 62.65 14.53
CA VAL A 139 -4.98 62.98 15.88
C VAL A 139 -3.46 62.76 16.00
N SER A 140 -2.93 61.78 15.27
CA SER A 140 -1.51 61.47 15.28
C SER A 140 -0.71 62.54 14.56
N ASP A 141 0.21 63.15 15.28
CA ASP A 141 1.20 64.08 14.72
C ASP A 141 2.34 63.34 13.98
N ALA A 142 2.20 62.02 13.77
CA ALA A 142 3.22 61.17 13.17
C ALA A 142 3.52 61.55 11.70
N ASP A 143 2.47 61.82 10.92
CA ASP A 143 2.60 62.26 9.53
C ASP A 143 3.18 63.68 9.43
N TYR A 144 3.00 64.52 10.47
CA TYR A 144 3.56 65.87 10.52
C TYR A 144 5.01 65.91 11.01
N ARG A 145 5.45 64.91 11.79
CA ARG A 145 6.85 64.72 12.21
C ARG A 145 7.75 64.13 11.13
N HIS A 146 7.58 64.57 9.89
CA HIS A 146 8.52 64.30 8.82
C HIS A 146 9.69 65.29 8.93
N TYR A 147 10.67 64.96 9.76
CA TYR A 147 11.88 65.76 9.90
C TYR A 147 12.58 65.89 8.54
N LEU A 148 12.96 67.11 8.16
CA LEU A 148 13.50 67.44 6.83
C LEU A 148 14.81 66.71 6.50
N HIS A 149 15.39 66.01 7.47
CA HIS A 149 16.50 65.07 7.33
C HIS A 149 16.22 63.86 8.22
N GLN A 150 15.34 62.96 7.79
CA GLN A 150 15.39 61.60 8.30
C GLN A 150 16.81 61.10 8.00
N TRP A 151 17.59 60.80 9.04
CA TRP A 151 18.84 60.07 8.86
C TRP A 151 18.45 58.70 8.32
N ILE A 152 18.46 58.58 6.98
CA ILE A 152 18.44 57.29 6.33
C ILE A 152 19.74 56.62 6.74
N CYS A 153 19.66 55.51 7.46
CA CYS A 153 20.85 54.76 7.75
C CYS A 153 21.36 54.19 6.43
N LEU A 154 22.51 54.68 5.95
CA LEU A 154 23.08 54.15 4.71
C LEU A 154 23.36 52.66 4.91
N PRO A 155 23.20 51.82 3.87
CA PRO A 155 23.49 50.39 3.97
C PRO A 155 24.91 50.03 4.42
N ASP A 156 25.84 50.99 4.38
CA ASP A 156 27.23 50.84 4.81
C ASP A 156 27.48 51.16 6.30
N GLN A 157 26.47 51.69 7.01
CA GLN A 157 26.60 52.03 8.42
C GLN A 157 26.57 50.77 9.28
N ASN A 158 27.47 50.71 10.27
CA ASN A 158 27.62 49.54 11.14
C ASN A 158 26.32 49.11 11.82
N ASP A 159 25.48 50.05 12.26
CA ASP A 159 24.20 49.73 12.91
C ASP A 159 23.25 48.96 11.98
N VAL A 160 23.23 49.32 10.70
CA VAL A 160 22.43 48.63 9.66
C VAL A 160 23.03 47.28 9.32
N ILE A 161 24.36 47.21 9.22
CA ILE A 161 25.08 45.96 8.98
C ILE A 161 24.81 44.96 10.12
N HIS A 162 24.90 45.40 11.37
CA HIS A 162 24.63 44.56 12.54
C HIS A 162 23.17 44.14 12.63
N ALA A 163 22.22 45.05 12.37
CA ALA A 163 20.81 44.70 12.31
C ALA A 163 20.53 43.66 11.21
N ARG A 164 21.11 43.84 10.03
CA ARG A 164 20.99 42.89 8.91
C ARG A 164 21.58 41.53 9.26
N GLN A 165 22.78 41.49 9.83
CA GLN A 165 23.41 40.25 10.29
C GLN A 165 22.54 39.52 11.32
N ALA A 166 21.94 40.24 12.28
CA ALA A 166 21.05 39.64 13.27
C ALA A 166 19.77 39.08 12.63
N TYR A 167 19.19 39.79 11.66
CA TYR A 167 18.03 39.30 10.92
C TYR A 167 18.35 38.09 10.06
N ASP A 168 19.48 38.09 9.36
CA ASP A 168 19.93 36.96 8.53
C ASP A 168 20.12 35.71 9.40
N LEU A 169 20.71 35.86 10.60
CA LEU A 169 20.86 34.79 11.61
C LEU A 169 19.52 34.24 12.13
N GLN A 170 18.51 35.09 12.29
CA GLN A 170 17.19 34.68 12.74
C GLN A 170 16.33 34.12 11.61
N SER A 171 16.66 34.43 10.36
CA SER A 171 15.81 34.08 9.24
C SER A 171 15.96 32.60 8.88
N ASP A 172 14.84 31.89 9.00
CA ASP A 172 14.71 30.50 8.56
C ASP A 172 15.01 30.33 7.06
N ALA A 173 14.77 31.37 6.27
CA ALA A 173 15.03 31.38 4.83
C ALA A 173 16.52 31.34 4.52
N VAL A 174 17.32 32.22 5.14
CA VAL A 174 18.79 32.23 4.95
C VAL A 174 19.41 30.98 5.56
N TYR A 175 18.95 30.54 6.74
CA TYR A 175 19.40 29.29 7.36
C TYR A 175 19.21 28.06 6.46
N LYS A 176 18.11 28.01 5.69
CA LYS A 176 17.79 26.89 4.78
C LYS A 176 18.30 27.11 3.35
N ALA A 177 18.80 28.30 3.00
CA ALA A 177 19.34 28.60 1.67
C ALA A 177 20.52 27.69 1.32
N ASP A 178 21.41 27.44 2.28
CA ASP A 178 22.54 26.51 2.14
C ASP A 178 22.10 25.04 2.02
N LEU A 179 20.82 24.72 2.16
CA LEU A 179 20.26 23.39 1.91
C LEU A 179 19.49 23.34 0.58
N GLU A 180 19.31 24.47 -0.11
CA GLU A 180 18.64 24.50 -1.42
C GLU A 180 19.44 23.77 -2.51
N TRP A 181 20.76 23.64 -2.39
CA TRP A 181 21.53 22.80 -3.33
C TRP A 181 21.18 21.30 -3.22
N LEU A 182 20.58 20.87 -2.10
CA LEU A 182 20.03 19.53 -1.94
C LEU A 182 18.63 19.40 -2.57
N ARG A 183 17.96 20.52 -2.88
CA ARG A 183 16.62 20.53 -3.46
C ARG A 183 16.70 19.99 -4.90
N GLY A 184 16.19 18.78 -5.08
CA GLY A 184 16.22 18.07 -6.36
C GLY A 184 17.22 16.92 -6.41
N ILE A 185 18.08 16.76 -5.40
CA ILE A 185 18.82 15.52 -5.20
C ILE A 185 17.82 14.48 -4.69
N GLY A 186 17.52 13.48 -5.51
CA GLY A 186 16.64 12.38 -5.11
C GLY A 186 17.23 11.65 -3.91
N TRP A 187 16.40 11.39 -2.89
CA TRP A 187 16.82 10.56 -1.77
C TRP A 187 16.96 9.10 -2.25
N LEU A 188 18.19 8.58 -2.24
CA LEU A 188 18.47 7.17 -2.53
C LEU A 188 18.56 6.39 -1.21
N PRO A 189 17.57 5.55 -0.87
CA PRO A 189 17.54 4.83 0.40
C PRO A 189 18.51 3.64 0.46
N ASN A 190 19.36 3.47 -0.57
CA ASN A 190 20.19 2.27 -0.77
C ASN A 190 21.08 1.93 0.42
N ASP A 191 21.50 2.93 1.19
CA ASP A 191 22.34 2.79 2.39
C ASP A 191 21.62 3.10 3.70
N SER A 192 20.30 3.31 3.66
CA SER A 192 19.50 3.47 4.88
C SER A 192 19.58 2.22 5.75
N LEU A 193 19.49 2.39 7.07
CA LEU A 193 19.57 1.29 8.05
C LEU A 193 18.56 0.18 7.74
N GLY A 194 17.33 0.55 7.39
CA GLY A 194 16.28 -0.42 7.02
C GLY A 194 16.65 -1.22 5.77
N VAL A 195 17.14 -0.56 4.72
CA VAL A 195 17.56 -1.25 3.48
C VAL A 195 18.79 -2.13 3.72
N LYS A 196 19.76 -1.69 4.53
CA LYS A 196 20.92 -2.51 4.92
C LYS A 196 20.50 -3.75 5.72
N HIS A 197 19.58 -3.59 6.66
CA HIS A 197 19.04 -4.69 7.45
C HIS A 197 18.33 -5.73 6.57
N VAL A 198 17.48 -5.28 5.63
CA VAL A 198 16.78 -6.17 4.69
C VAL A 198 17.76 -6.87 3.74
N LYS A 199 18.76 -6.15 3.21
CA LYS A 199 19.82 -6.75 2.39
C LYS A 199 20.57 -7.84 3.16
N TYR A 200 20.96 -7.56 4.40
CA TYR A 200 21.64 -8.53 5.26
C TYR A 200 20.77 -9.76 5.58
N ALA A 201 19.50 -9.57 5.88
CA ALA A 201 18.55 -10.67 6.07
C ALA A 201 18.35 -11.51 4.80
N GLY A 202 18.27 -10.86 3.63
CA GLY A 202 18.22 -11.54 2.34
C GLY A 202 19.49 -12.36 2.04
N ASP A 203 20.64 -11.84 2.45
CA ASP A 203 21.92 -12.52 2.31
C ASP A 203 22.02 -13.77 3.19
N LEU A 204 21.53 -13.69 4.43
CA LEU A 204 21.41 -14.82 5.35
C LEU A 204 20.50 -15.94 4.80
N LEU A 205 19.41 -15.57 4.14
CA LEU A 205 18.48 -16.52 3.52
C LEU A 205 18.98 -17.08 2.18
N SER A 206 20.01 -16.49 1.58
CA SER A 206 20.50 -16.88 0.26
C SER A 206 21.29 -18.20 0.33
N GLU A 207 20.70 -19.27 -0.22
CA GLU A 207 21.35 -20.59 -0.28
C GLU A 207 22.68 -20.55 -1.06
N ARG A 208 22.77 -19.69 -2.08
CA ARG A 208 24.01 -19.48 -2.84
C ARG A 208 25.12 -18.93 -1.97
N LYS A 209 24.82 -17.95 -1.10
CA LYS A 209 25.79 -17.37 -0.16
C LYS A 209 26.13 -18.37 0.95
N TYR A 210 25.15 -19.16 1.40
CA TYR A 210 25.38 -20.19 2.41
C TYR A 210 26.33 -21.31 1.92
N ARG A 211 26.23 -21.73 0.66
CA ARG A 211 27.04 -22.81 0.08
C ARG A 211 28.40 -22.36 -0.46
N THR A 212 28.83 -21.11 -0.25
CA THR A 212 30.16 -20.66 -0.68
C THR A 212 31.25 -21.40 0.07
N LYS A 213 32.24 -21.95 -0.65
CA LYS A 213 33.38 -22.63 -0.03
C LYS A 213 34.21 -21.64 0.79
N ALA A 214 34.67 -22.06 1.97
CA ALA A 214 35.48 -21.23 2.86
C ALA A 214 36.73 -20.66 2.18
N GLU A 215 37.35 -21.41 1.26
CA GLU A 215 38.53 -21.00 0.47
C GLU A 215 38.29 -19.77 -0.41
N THR A 216 37.04 -19.50 -0.80
CA THR A 216 36.68 -18.36 -1.65
C THR A 216 36.39 -17.09 -0.87
N LEU A 217 36.26 -17.18 0.46
CA LEU A 217 35.99 -16.03 1.31
C LEU A 217 37.31 -15.34 1.69
N PRO A 218 37.41 -14.00 1.56
CA PRO A 218 38.58 -13.28 2.02
C PRO A 218 38.68 -13.40 3.55
N PHE A 219 39.81 -13.93 4.03
CA PHE A 219 40.08 -13.99 5.45
C PHE A 219 40.55 -12.61 5.95
N THR A 220 39.72 -11.97 6.77
CA THR A 220 40.14 -10.83 7.58
C THR A 220 40.52 -11.32 8.98
N PRO A 221 41.79 -11.28 9.37
CA PRO A 221 42.18 -11.63 10.73
C PRO A 221 41.51 -10.67 11.71
N VAL A 222 41.00 -11.21 12.81
CA VAL A 222 40.49 -10.40 13.93
C VAL A 222 41.67 -9.65 14.52
N ALA A 223 41.64 -8.32 14.43
CA ALA A 223 42.74 -7.45 14.87
C ALA A 223 43.08 -7.64 16.36
N ASP A 224 42.07 -7.96 17.18
CA ASP A 224 42.17 -8.09 18.63
C ASP A 224 42.52 -9.51 19.09
N ARG A 225 43.03 -10.38 18.21
CA ARG A 225 43.52 -11.70 18.63
C ARG A 225 44.71 -11.52 19.57
N VAL A 226 44.71 -12.26 20.67
CA VAL A 226 45.77 -12.19 21.71
C VAL A 226 47.16 -12.28 21.09
N ASP A 227 47.39 -13.20 20.15
CA ASP A 227 48.68 -13.37 19.45
C ASP A 227 49.14 -12.10 18.69
N TYR A 228 48.22 -11.34 18.09
CA TYR A 228 48.56 -10.08 17.40
C TYR A 228 48.88 -8.97 18.40
N VAL A 229 48.08 -8.88 19.47
CA VAL A 229 48.29 -7.89 20.52
C VAL A 229 49.60 -8.15 21.25
N THR A 230 49.90 -9.40 21.59
CA THR A 230 51.16 -9.78 22.24
C THR A 230 52.37 -9.57 21.34
N ALA A 231 52.26 -9.89 20.04
CA ALA A 231 53.30 -9.60 19.06
C ALA A 231 53.53 -8.08 18.94
N LYS A 232 52.47 -7.29 18.78
CA LYS A 232 52.56 -5.82 18.71
C LYS A 232 53.22 -5.24 19.97
N ASN A 233 52.75 -5.63 21.15
CA ASN A 233 53.33 -5.17 22.42
C ASN A 233 54.80 -5.60 22.54
N SER A 234 55.14 -6.83 22.16
CA SER A 234 56.54 -7.30 22.12
C SER A 234 57.41 -6.48 21.16
N THR A 235 56.90 -6.14 19.97
CA THR A 235 57.63 -5.27 19.02
C THR A 235 57.80 -3.85 19.54
N GLU A 236 56.81 -3.32 20.24
CA GLU A 236 56.88 -1.99 20.85
C GLU A 236 57.93 -1.97 21.97
N ILE A 237 57.97 -3.00 22.82
CA ILE A 237 58.98 -3.16 23.87
C ILE A 237 60.39 -3.29 23.29
N LEU A 238 60.56 -3.99 22.16
CA LEU A 238 61.85 -4.16 21.48
C LEU A 238 62.29 -2.92 20.67
N SER A 239 61.41 -1.95 20.44
CA SER A 239 61.72 -0.84 19.54
C SER A 239 62.51 0.27 20.22
N ASP A 240 63.78 0.42 19.84
CA ASP A 240 64.67 1.46 20.37
C ASP A 240 64.12 2.88 20.20
N ILE A 241 63.46 3.16 19.06
CA ILE A 241 62.86 4.47 18.77
C ILE A 241 61.77 4.80 19.79
N LYS A 242 60.88 3.84 20.08
CA LYS A 242 59.81 4.05 21.06
C LYS A 242 60.38 4.14 22.46
N TYR A 243 61.34 3.27 22.80
CA TYR A 243 62.06 3.34 24.07
C TYR A 243 62.69 4.72 24.31
N HIS A 244 63.41 5.27 23.32
CA HIS A 244 64.02 6.60 23.44
C HIS A 244 62.98 7.71 23.52
N LYS A 245 61.87 7.60 22.78
CA LYS A 245 60.76 8.57 22.87
C LYS A 245 60.13 8.55 24.27
N ASP A 246 59.76 7.37 24.76
CA ASP A 246 59.15 7.20 26.08
C ASP A 246 60.11 7.62 27.20
N TRP A 247 61.42 7.33 27.05
CA TRP A 247 62.46 7.80 27.97
C TRP A 247 62.61 9.32 27.97
N ASN A 248 62.55 9.97 26.80
CA ASN A 248 62.62 11.43 26.71
C ASN A 248 61.38 12.10 27.32
N GLU A 249 60.18 11.53 27.11
CA GLU A 249 58.94 12.00 27.73
C GLU A 249 58.96 11.80 29.26
N ALA A 250 59.44 10.64 29.74
CA ALA A 250 59.57 10.37 31.17
C ALA A 250 60.63 11.27 31.83
N LYS A 251 61.77 11.49 31.18
CA LYS A 251 62.82 12.39 31.66
C LYS A 251 62.36 13.85 31.69
N ALA A 252 61.40 14.26 30.86
CA ALA A 252 60.85 15.60 30.91
C ALA A 252 59.99 15.83 32.17
N ASN A 253 59.44 14.77 32.76
CA ASN A 253 58.53 14.82 33.90
C ASN A 253 59.22 14.41 35.21
N TYR A 254 60.35 15.04 35.57
CA TYR A 254 60.89 14.91 36.93
C TYR A 254 60.30 15.99 37.83
N THR A 255 59.62 15.58 38.91
CA THR A 255 59.31 16.50 40.01
C THR A 255 60.43 16.43 41.05
N LEU A 256 60.75 17.54 41.73
CA LEU A 256 61.86 17.64 42.69
C LEU A 256 61.76 16.61 43.85
N THR A 257 60.59 15.99 44.03
CA THR A 257 60.27 14.99 45.06
C THR A 257 60.63 13.55 44.68
N ASP A 258 60.95 13.27 43.43
CA ASP A 258 61.28 11.92 42.95
C ASP A 258 62.80 11.71 42.92
N THR A 259 63.40 11.64 44.11
CA THR A 259 64.81 11.25 44.24
C THR A 259 64.94 9.73 44.19
N PRO A 260 66.05 9.17 43.64
CA PRO A 260 66.25 7.71 43.53
C PRO A 260 66.12 6.97 44.86
N GLN A 261 66.45 7.64 45.98
CA GLN A 261 66.32 7.08 47.33
C GLN A 261 64.85 6.98 47.78
N LEU A 262 64.02 7.96 47.43
CA LEU A 262 62.59 7.94 47.75
C LEU A 262 61.83 6.93 46.89
N ASP A 263 62.19 6.78 45.61
CA ASP A 263 61.56 5.77 44.76
C ASP A 263 61.96 4.35 45.18
N MET A 264 63.22 4.10 45.54
CA MET A 264 63.61 2.83 46.17
C MET A 264 62.87 2.59 47.49
N ALA A 265 62.65 3.63 48.31
CA ALA A 265 61.89 3.50 49.55
C ALA A 265 60.40 3.19 49.29
N LYS A 266 59.77 3.81 48.28
CA LYS A 266 58.39 3.51 47.86
C LYS A 266 58.26 2.10 47.31
N GLU A 267 59.21 1.64 46.48
CA GLU A 267 59.22 0.27 45.95
C GLU A 267 59.45 -0.76 47.05
N ALA A 268 60.40 -0.53 47.94
CA ALA A 268 60.63 -1.38 49.10
C ALA A 268 59.39 -1.44 50.02
N ALA A 269 58.71 -0.31 50.24
CA ALA A 269 57.44 -0.27 50.99
C ALA A 269 56.32 -1.03 50.26
N ARG A 270 56.26 -1.00 48.92
CA ARG A 270 55.28 -1.76 48.14
C ARG A 270 55.53 -3.27 48.22
N ILE A 271 56.81 -3.70 48.20
CA ILE A 271 57.21 -5.11 48.34
C ILE A 271 56.94 -5.63 49.76
N LEU A 272 57.14 -4.81 50.79
CA LEU A 272 56.82 -5.16 52.18
C LEU A 272 55.31 -5.23 52.48
N ASN A 273 54.48 -4.59 51.66
CA ASN A 273 53.02 -4.56 51.80
C ASN A 273 52.29 -5.60 50.91
N GLN A 274 53.03 -6.52 50.27
CA GLN A 274 52.50 -7.72 49.60
C GLN A 274 52.72 -8.95 50.49
#